data_AF-A0A962ZJU9-F1
#
_entry.id   AF-A0A962ZJU9-F1
#
_cell.length_a   1.000
_cell.length_b   1.000
_cell.length_c   1.000
_cell.angle_alpha   90.00
_cell.angle_beta   90.00
_cell.angle_gamma   90.00
#
_symmetry.space_group_name_H-M   'P 1'
#
loop_
_entity.id
_entity.type
_entity.pdbx_description
1 polymer ?
#
loop_
_entity_poly.entity_id
_entity_poly.type
_entity_poly.pdbx_seq_one_letter_code
_entity_poly.pdbx_strand_id
1 'polypeptide(L)'
;VGMGYDTLDLTLQGELALATLAGIALCKILATAVSCGVGMPIGLIGPNLLIGACIGAMFGTLAVTVLPDLALDPTLYIVIGMGAAMGAVLNAPLAALLAVVELTQTINIGMPAMLAIVAANLTNSGLFGQDSAHRSVLRQLKRLVPDDPINQLLHSANVTRTMDTRVVRVPSVLAEQDLEPLLESTPAWCVVTRADEDLYLVDGAELIACLSQMPLDEQDADVTETAIRRWTIAPVPIQASLRQAMDTMRDQTAEAVCICERSRSSGKNILHGIITKEAIEKFTLSSLG
;
A
#
# COMPACT_ATOMS: atom_id res chain seq x y z
N VAL A 1 -37.02 -0.68 -5.00
CA VAL A 1 -35.79 -0.84 -5.82
C VAL A 1 -35.88 -2.19 -6.50
N GLY A 2 -36.16 -2.23 -7.80
CA GLY A 2 -36.18 -3.48 -8.57
C GLY A 2 -34.76 -4.04 -8.64
N MET A 3 -34.39 -4.85 -7.65
CA MET A 3 -33.06 -5.46 -7.52
C MET A 3 -32.72 -6.35 -8.72
N GLY A 4 -33.74 -6.73 -9.50
CA GLY A 4 -33.59 -7.47 -10.75
C GLY A 4 -33.61 -8.99 -10.57
N TYR A 5 -33.92 -9.48 -9.36
CA TYR A 5 -34.06 -10.92 -9.09
C TYR A 5 -35.17 -11.54 -9.94
N ASP A 6 -36.35 -10.93 -9.99
CA ASP A 6 -37.44 -11.41 -10.86
C ASP A 6 -37.00 -11.47 -12.33
N THR A 7 -36.22 -10.48 -12.78
CA THR A 7 -35.68 -10.45 -14.15
C THR A 7 -34.60 -11.50 -14.37
N LEU A 8 -33.77 -11.76 -13.36
CA LEU A 8 -32.75 -12.81 -13.39
C LEU A 8 -33.42 -14.19 -13.47
N ASP A 9 -34.46 -14.42 -12.68
CA ASP A 9 -35.22 -15.68 -12.69
C ASP A 9 -35.88 -15.91 -14.04
N LEU A 10 -36.54 -14.89 -14.61
CA LEU A 10 -37.10 -14.95 -15.96
C LEU A 10 -36.03 -15.19 -17.05
N THR A 11 -34.83 -14.64 -16.84
CA THR A 11 -33.68 -14.86 -17.74
C THR A 11 -33.20 -16.31 -17.65
N LEU A 12 -33.08 -16.85 -16.44
CA LEU A 12 -32.67 -18.24 -16.19
C LEU A 12 -33.69 -19.25 -16.72
N GLN A 13 -34.98 -18.93 -16.66
CA GLN A 13 -36.05 -19.74 -17.24
C GLN A 13 -36.13 -19.64 -18.77
N GLY A 14 -35.37 -18.72 -19.39
CA GLY A 14 -35.35 -18.53 -20.84
C GLY A 14 -36.63 -17.92 -21.42
N GLU A 15 -37.46 -17.28 -20.58
CA GLU A 15 -38.76 -16.73 -21.00
C GLU A 15 -38.65 -15.36 -21.69
N LEU A 16 -37.45 -14.76 -21.69
CA LEU A 16 -37.22 -13.42 -22.23
C LEU A 16 -36.70 -13.45 -23.67
N ALA A 17 -37.29 -12.62 -24.52
CA ALA A 17 -36.84 -12.44 -25.90
C ALA A 17 -35.50 -11.69 -25.98
N LEU A 18 -34.68 -11.96 -27.00
CA LEU A 18 -33.40 -11.30 -27.25
C LEU A 18 -33.46 -9.76 -27.18
N ALA A 19 -34.51 -9.16 -27.75
CA ALA A 19 -34.70 -7.71 -27.72
C ALA A 19 -34.92 -7.17 -26.29
N THR A 20 -35.64 -7.92 -25.44
CA THR A 20 -35.86 -7.53 -24.05
C THR A 20 -34.60 -7.65 -23.21
N LEU A 21 -33.80 -8.71 -23.42
CA LEU A 21 -32.51 -8.89 -22.76
C LEU A 21 -31.54 -7.74 -23.09
N ALA A 22 -31.43 -7.38 -24.36
CA ALA A 22 -30.61 -6.25 -24.80
C ALA A 22 -31.09 -4.93 -24.19
N GLY A 23 -32.41 -4.69 -24.18
CA GLY A 23 -33.01 -3.51 -23.57
C GLY A 23 -32.74 -3.41 -22.07
N ILE A 24 -32.87 -4.51 -21.33
CA ILE A 24 -32.59 -4.57 -19.88
C ILE A 24 -31.12 -4.28 -19.61
N ALA A 25 -30.21 -4.92 -20.35
CA ALA A 25 -28.78 -4.73 -20.19
C ALA A 25 -28.39 -3.25 -20.41
N LEU A 26 -28.85 -2.64 -21.51
CA LEU A 26 -28.54 -1.25 -21.84
C LEU A 26 -29.12 -0.28 -20.80
N CYS A 27 -30.38 -0.47 -20.40
CA CYS A 27 -31.01 0.35 -19.37
C CYS A 27 -30.29 0.25 -18.03
N LYS A 28 -29.84 -0.95 -17.63
CA LYS A 28 -29.09 -1.16 -16.38
C LYS A 28 -27.71 -0.53 -16.42
N ILE A 29 -27.00 -0.59 -17.56
CA ILE A 29 -25.72 0.11 -17.74
C ILE A 29 -25.92 1.61 -17.52
N LEU A 30 -26.89 2.21 -18.22
CA LEU A 30 -27.18 3.66 -18.11
C LEU A 30 -27.62 4.05 -16.70
N ALA A 31 -28.54 3.30 -16.10
CA ALA A 31 -29.03 3.59 -14.75
C ALA A 31 -27.91 3.48 -13.71
N THR A 32 -27.02 2.50 -13.84
CA THR A 32 -25.87 2.33 -12.93
C THR A 32 -24.87 3.48 -13.12
N ALA A 33 -24.54 3.84 -14.37
CA ALA A 33 -23.64 4.95 -14.66
C ALA A 33 -24.17 6.29 -14.13
N VAL A 34 -25.46 6.59 -14.32
CA VAL A 34 -26.10 7.80 -13.80
C VAL A 34 -26.08 7.80 -12.27
N SER A 35 -26.44 6.69 -11.64
CA SER A 35 -26.50 6.61 -10.17
C SER A 35 -25.11 6.75 -9.53
N CYS A 36 -24.09 6.15 -10.14
CA CYS A 36 -22.70 6.34 -9.74
C CYS A 36 -22.22 7.79 -9.96
N GLY A 37 -22.61 8.41 -11.07
CA GLY A 37 -22.27 9.82 -11.36
C GLY A 37 -22.89 10.80 -10.37
N VAL A 38 -24.06 10.50 -9.83
CA VAL A 38 -24.74 11.31 -8.79
C VAL A 38 -24.21 11.01 -7.37
N GLY A 39 -23.37 9.98 -7.22
CA GLY A 39 -22.80 9.59 -5.92
C GLY A 39 -23.79 8.90 -4.99
N MET A 40 -24.84 8.26 -5.53
CA MET A 40 -25.73 7.46 -4.69
C MET A 40 -24.99 6.24 -4.13
N PRO A 41 -25.18 5.90 -2.84
CA PRO A 41 -24.60 4.71 -2.24
C PRO A 41 -25.33 3.46 -2.76
N ILE A 42 -24.83 2.89 -3.86
CA ILE A 42 -25.38 1.70 -4.52
C ILE A 42 -24.27 0.67 -4.70
N GLY A 43 -24.60 -0.60 -4.45
CA GLY A 43 -23.70 -1.71 -4.76
C GLY A 43 -23.60 -1.98 -6.27
N LEU A 44 -22.38 -2.13 -6.78
CA LEU A 44 -22.12 -2.40 -8.21
C LEU A 44 -22.31 -3.86 -8.60
N ILE A 45 -22.30 -4.78 -7.62
CA ILE A 45 -22.32 -6.23 -7.87
C ILE A 45 -23.64 -6.66 -8.52
N GLY A 46 -24.78 -6.28 -7.93
CA GLY A 46 -26.11 -6.68 -8.40
C GLY A 46 -26.42 -6.27 -9.84
N PRO A 47 -26.31 -4.97 -10.20
CA PRO A 47 -26.55 -4.51 -11.57
C PRO A 47 -25.64 -5.20 -12.58
N ASN A 48 -24.37 -5.41 -12.23
CA ASN A 48 -23.39 -6.02 -13.13
C ASN A 48 -23.62 -7.53 -13.34
N LEU A 49 -24.05 -8.24 -12.30
CA LEU A 49 -24.49 -9.63 -12.44
C LEU A 49 -25.67 -9.74 -13.41
N LEU A 50 -26.68 -8.88 -13.29
CA LEU A 50 -27.84 -8.89 -14.19
C LEU A 50 -27.44 -8.56 -15.64
N ILE A 51 -26.57 -7.56 -15.84
CA ILE A 51 -26.03 -7.22 -17.17
C ILE A 51 -25.30 -8.44 -17.77
N GLY A 52 -24.43 -9.08 -16.98
CA GLY A 52 -23.72 -10.29 -17.38
C GLY A 52 -24.66 -11.46 -17.70
N ALA A 53 -25.73 -11.63 -16.91
CA ALA A 53 -26.76 -12.64 -17.14
C ALA A 53 -27.48 -12.41 -18.47
N CYS A 54 -27.89 -11.18 -18.77
CA CYS A 54 -28.55 -10.85 -20.04
C CYS A 54 -27.65 -11.07 -21.25
N ILE A 55 -26.37 -10.66 -21.17
CA ILE A 55 -25.40 -10.88 -22.25
C ILE A 55 -25.12 -12.38 -22.43
N GLY A 56 -24.96 -13.12 -21.33
CA GLY A 56 -24.80 -14.57 -21.34
C GLY A 56 -26.00 -15.30 -21.94
N ALA A 57 -27.23 -14.89 -21.59
CA ALA A 57 -28.46 -15.42 -22.17
C ALA A 57 -28.52 -15.18 -23.67
N MET A 58 -28.23 -13.95 -24.13
CA MET A 58 -28.19 -13.62 -25.55
C MET A 58 -27.17 -14.49 -26.30
N PHE A 59 -25.99 -14.69 -25.71
CA PHE A 59 -24.96 -15.54 -26.30
C PHE A 59 -25.39 -17.01 -26.34
N GLY A 60 -26.04 -17.52 -25.29
CA GLY A 60 -26.60 -18.88 -25.26
C GLY A 60 -27.67 -19.09 -26.33
N THR A 61 -28.61 -18.15 -26.49
CA THR A 61 -29.63 -18.22 -27.56
C THR A 61 -28.98 -18.20 -28.95
N LEU A 62 -27.99 -17.34 -29.17
CA LEU A 62 -27.23 -17.30 -30.42
C LEU A 62 -26.47 -18.62 -30.67
N ALA A 63 -25.80 -19.17 -29.65
CA ALA A 63 -25.06 -20.42 -29.76
C ALA A 63 -25.97 -21.58 -30.19
N VAL A 64 -27.17 -21.69 -29.61
CA VAL A 64 -28.18 -22.69 -30.01
C VAL A 64 -28.61 -22.51 -31.48
N THR A 65 -28.75 -21.27 -31.95
CA THR A 65 -29.18 -21.02 -33.34
C THR A 65 -28.09 -21.29 -34.39
N VAL A 66 -26.82 -21.05 -34.06
CA VAL A 66 -25.70 -21.14 -35.02
C VAL A 66 -25.00 -22.49 -34.97
N LEU A 67 -24.84 -23.07 -33.78
CA LEU A 67 -24.16 -24.35 -33.56
C LEU A 67 -24.97 -25.24 -32.59
N PRO A 68 -26.14 -25.76 -33.02
CA PRO A 68 -27.03 -26.53 -32.15
C PRO A 68 -26.37 -27.79 -31.57
N ASP A 69 -25.47 -28.44 -32.32
CA ASP A 69 -24.79 -29.68 -31.88
C ASP A 69 -23.71 -29.46 -30.81
N LEU A 70 -23.21 -28.23 -30.65
CA LEU A 70 -22.19 -27.86 -29.64
C LEU A 70 -22.78 -26.98 -28.52
N ALA A 71 -24.07 -26.66 -28.59
CA ALA A 71 -24.71 -25.78 -27.63
C ALA A 71 -24.80 -26.46 -26.26
N LEU A 72 -24.27 -25.78 -25.25
CA LEU A 72 -24.42 -26.16 -23.85
C LEU A 72 -25.83 -25.77 -23.35
N ASP A 73 -26.17 -26.23 -22.13
CA ASP A 73 -27.36 -25.76 -21.43
C ASP A 73 -27.35 -24.21 -21.37
N PRO A 74 -28.43 -23.53 -21.84
CA PRO A 74 -28.55 -22.06 -21.80
C PRO A 74 -28.21 -21.44 -20.45
N THR A 75 -28.53 -22.13 -19.36
CA THR A 75 -28.24 -21.71 -17.98
C THR A 75 -26.74 -21.51 -17.76
N LEU A 76 -25.90 -22.33 -18.38
CA LEU A 76 -24.45 -22.24 -18.24
C LEU A 76 -23.90 -20.96 -18.86
N TYR A 77 -24.39 -20.55 -20.03
CA TYR A 77 -23.98 -19.30 -20.66
C TYR A 77 -24.35 -18.09 -19.82
N ILE A 78 -25.52 -18.12 -19.19
CA ILE A 78 -25.99 -17.06 -18.29
C ILE A 78 -25.04 -16.93 -17.10
N VAL A 79 -24.75 -18.03 -16.40
CA VAL A 79 -23.94 -18.01 -15.19
C VAL A 79 -22.47 -17.69 -15.49
N ILE A 80 -21.93 -18.18 -16.60
CA ILE A 80 -20.59 -17.79 -17.07
C ILE A 80 -20.56 -16.29 -17.40
N GLY A 81 -21.59 -15.75 -18.04
CA GLY A 81 -21.72 -14.32 -18.32
C GLY A 81 -21.79 -13.46 -17.05
N MET A 82 -22.54 -13.91 -16.05
CA MET A 82 -22.58 -13.29 -14.71
C MET A 82 -21.19 -13.23 -14.07
N GLY A 83 -20.49 -14.37 -14.05
CA GLY A 83 -19.14 -14.47 -13.51
C GLY A 83 -18.13 -13.60 -14.27
N ALA A 84 -18.17 -13.61 -15.60
CA ALA A 84 -17.27 -12.82 -16.43
C ALA A 84 -17.45 -11.32 -16.21
N ALA A 85 -18.69 -10.83 -16.15
CA ALA A 85 -18.99 -9.44 -15.84
C ALA A 85 -18.50 -9.08 -14.43
N MET A 86 -18.83 -9.89 -13.42
CA MET A 86 -18.39 -9.67 -12.03
C MET A 86 -16.87 -9.62 -11.92
N GLY A 87 -16.18 -10.58 -12.53
CA GLY A 87 -14.73 -10.67 -12.54
C GLY A 87 -14.10 -9.42 -13.14
N ALA A 88 -14.55 -9.00 -14.32
CA ALA A 88 -14.01 -7.84 -15.02
C ALA A 88 -14.22 -6.51 -14.28
N VAL A 89 -15.38 -6.28 -13.67
CA VAL A 89 -15.66 -5.02 -12.96
C VAL A 89 -14.92 -4.94 -11.62
N LEU A 90 -14.80 -6.06 -10.92
CA LEU A 90 -14.16 -6.10 -9.61
C LEU A 90 -12.63 -6.32 -9.69
N ASN A 91 -12.09 -6.69 -10.86
CA ASN A 91 -10.75 -7.25 -11.03
C ASN A 91 -10.46 -8.37 -10.01
N ALA A 92 -11.45 -9.25 -9.78
CA ALA A 92 -11.39 -10.32 -8.79
C ALA A 92 -11.79 -11.67 -9.42
N PRO A 93 -10.94 -12.23 -10.32
CA PRO A 93 -11.29 -13.43 -11.10
C PRO A 93 -11.57 -14.66 -10.24
N LEU A 94 -10.79 -14.88 -9.17
CA LEU A 94 -11.00 -16.02 -8.27
C LEU A 94 -12.32 -15.93 -7.48
N ALA A 95 -12.69 -14.73 -7.03
CA ALA A 95 -13.94 -14.51 -6.32
C ALA A 95 -15.14 -14.71 -7.26
N ALA A 96 -15.05 -14.22 -8.49
CA ALA A 96 -16.07 -14.43 -9.50
C ALA A 96 -16.21 -15.93 -9.87
N LEU A 97 -15.10 -16.66 -10.00
CA LEU A 97 -15.13 -18.10 -10.25
C LEU A 97 -15.82 -18.85 -9.10
N LEU A 98 -15.48 -18.50 -7.86
CA LEU A 98 -16.09 -19.11 -6.68
C LEU A 98 -17.60 -18.85 -6.63
N ALA A 99 -18.04 -17.62 -6.92
CA ALA A 99 -19.46 -17.29 -6.99
C ALA A 99 -20.22 -18.10 -8.07
N VAL A 100 -19.60 -18.34 -9.24
CA VAL A 100 -20.15 -19.22 -10.29
C VAL A 100 -20.29 -20.66 -9.80
N VAL A 101 -19.26 -21.19 -9.14
CA VAL A 101 -19.28 -22.57 -8.60
C VAL A 101 -20.33 -22.70 -7.51
N GLU A 102 -20.49 -21.70 -6.64
CA GLU A 102 -21.52 -21.69 -5.60
C GLU A 102 -22.93 -21.63 -6.19
N LEU A 103 -23.15 -20.81 -7.22
CA LEU A 103 -24.47 -20.66 -7.85
C LEU A 103 -24.87 -21.92 -8.63
N THR A 104 -23.90 -22.58 -9.27
CA THR A 104 -24.13 -23.83 -10.03
C THR A 104 -24.05 -25.09 -9.18
N GLN A 105 -23.52 -25.00 -7.95
CA GLN A 105 -23.27 -26.13 -7.05
C GLN A 105 -22.43 -27.25 -7.70
N THR A 106 -21.64 -26.93 -8.73
CA THR A 106 -20.80 -27.90 -9.43
C THR A 106 -19.48 -27.30 -9.90
N ILE A 107 -18.40 -28.04 -9.69
CA ILE A 107 -17.04 -27.63 -10.06
C ILE A 107 -16.79 -27.88 -11.56
N ASN A 108 -17.63 -28.68 -12.22
CA ASN A 108 -17.40 -29.11 -13.60
C ASN A 108 -17.41 -27.93 -14.60
N ILE A 109 -18.09 -26.84 -14.26
CA ILE A 109 -18.20 -25.61 -15.06
C ILE A 109 -17.06 -24.62 -14.73
N GLY A 110 -16.24 -24.93 -13.72
CA GLY A 110 -15.20 -24.02 -13.23
C GLY A 110 -14.16 -23.67 -14.30
N MET A 111 -13.69 -24.65 -15.08
CA MET A 111 -12.72 -24.39 -16.16
C MET A 111 -13.26 -23.46 -17.26
N PRO A 112 -14.40 -23.74 -17.91
CA PRO A 112 -14.93 -22.85 -18.95
C PRO A 112 -15.29 -21.46 -18.39
N ALA A 113 -15.81 -21.39 -17.15
CA ALA A 113 -16.06 -20.11 -16.50
C ALA A 113 -14.77 -19.32 -16.25
N MET A 114 -13.71 -19.97 -15.76
CA MET A 114 -12.43 -19.31 -15.48
C MET A 114 -11.82 -18.73 -16.76
N LEU A 115 -11.89 -19.44 -17.88
CA LEU A 115 -11.41 -18.94 -19.17
C LEU A 115 -12.15 -17.66 -19.59
N ALA A 116 -13.48 -17.66 -19.50
CA ALA A 116 -14.29 -16.48 -19.83
C ALA A 116 -14.00 -15.31 -18.88
N ILE A 117 -13.89 -15.58 -17.57
CA ILE A 117 -13.58 -14.57 -16.54
C ILE A 117 -12.20 -13.94 -16.76
N VAL A 118 -11.18 -14.76 -17.04
CA VAL A 118 -9.82 -14.27 -17.29
C VAL A 118 -9.77 -13.48 -18.60
N ALA A 119 -10.40 -13.97 -19.67
CA ALA A 119 -10.48 -13.23 -20.93
C ALA A 119 -11.15 -11.86 -20.76
N ALA A 120 -12.26 -11.79 -20.02
CA ALA A 120 -12.93 -10.54 -19.72
C ALA A 120 -12.04 -9.59 -18.89
N ASN A 121 -11.36 -10.10 -17.85
CA ASN A 121 -10.43 -9.32 -17.04
C ASN A 121 -9.23 -8.78 -17.84
N LEU A 122 -8.60 -9.62 -18.66
CA LEU A 122 -7.47 -9.22 -19.51
C LEU A 122 -7.89 -8.18 -20.54
N THR A 123 -9.10 -8.31 -21.09
CA THR A 123 -9.63 -7.31 -22.02
C THR A 123 -9.87 -5.98 -21.30
N ASN A 124 -10.48 -6.01 -20.12
CA ASN A 124 -10.75 -4.80 -19.32
C ASN A 124 -9.47 -4.09 -18.87
N SER A 125 -8.51 -4.83 -18.32
CA SER A 125 -7.27 -4.29 -17.78
C SER A 125 -6.21 -4.00 -18.86
N GLY A 126 -6.03 -4.91 -19.81
CA GLY A 126 -4.98 -4.81 -20.82
C GLY A 126 -5.34 -3.91 -22.00
N LEU A 127 -6.58 -4.00 -22.51
CA LEU A 127 -6.98 -3.24 -23.71
C LEU A 127 -7.58 -1.87 -23.36
N PHE A 128 -8.43 -1.82 -22.33
CA PHE A 128 -9.12 -0.59 -21.94
C PHE A 128 -8.42 0.18 -20.81
N GLY A 129 -7.39 -0.40 -20.18
CA GLY A 129 -6.63 0.24 -19.11
C GLY A 129 -7.47 0.61 -17.89
N GLN A 130 -8.60 -0.08 -17.66
CA GLN A 130 -9.53 0.29 -16.59
C GLN A 130 -9.12 -0.31 -15.25
N ASP A 131 -9.17 0.52 -14.22
CA ASP A 131 -9.01 0.08 -12.84
C ASP A 131 -10.24 -0.65 -12.32
N SER A 132 -10.07 -1.38 -11.21
CA SER A 132 -11.20 -2.00 -10.54
C SER A 132 -12.20 -0.94 -10.07
N ALA A 133 -13.49 -1.29 -10.10
CA ALA A 133 -14.53 -0.36 -9.68
C ALA A 133 -14.33 0.16 -8.25
N HIS A 134 -13.78 -0.67 -7.35
CA HIS A 134 -13.42 -0.26 -5.98
C HIS A 134 -12.34 0.83 -5.94
N ARG A 135 -11.30 0.74 -6.79
CA ARG A 135 -10.28 1.79 -6.91
C ARG A 135 -10.89 3.09 -7.42
N SER A 136 -11.81 3.00 -8.36
CA SER A 136 -12.53 4.17 -8.90
C SER A 136 -13.37 4.88 -7.82
N VAL A 137 -14.05 4.12 -6.96
CA VAL A 137 -14.79 4.67 -5.81
C VAL A 137 -13.84 5.27 -4.76
N LEU A 138 -12.73 4.60 -4.43
CA LEU A 138 -11.73 5.13 -3.49
C LEU A 138 -11.08 6.43 -3.98
N ARG A 139 -10.86 6.55 -5.30
CA ARG A 139 -10.44 7.78 -5.98
C ARG A 139 -11.42 8.92 -5.73
N GLN A 140 -12.70 8.68 -5.96
CA GLN A 140 -13.74 9.69 -5.76
C GLN A 140 -13.84 10.13 -4.29
N LEU A 141 -13.60 9.22 -3.35
CA LEU A 141 -13.61 9.52 -1.92
C LEU A 141 -12.34 10.24 -1.41
N LYS A 142 -11.37 10.57 -2.29
CA LYS A 142 -10.05 11.14 -1.92
C LYS A 142 -9.34 10.35 -0.79
N ARG A 143 -9.65 9.07 -0.66
CA ARG A 143 -9.11 8.15 0.36
C ARG A 143 -8.03 7.23 -0.21
N LEU A 144 -7.45 7.63 -1.33
CA LEU A 144 -6.32 6.91 -1.92
C LEU A 144 -5.13 6.94 -0.96
N VAL A 145 -4.59 5.75 -0.70
CA VAL A 145 -3.17 5.60 -0.39
C VAL A 145 -2.43 6.19 -1.60
N PRO A 146 -1.50 7.16 -1.42
CA PRO A 146 -0.80 7.74 -2.56
C PRO A 146 -0.01 6.66 -3.30
N ASP A 147 -0.42 6.35 -4.53
CA ASP A 147 0.28 5.49 -5.52
C ASP A 147 1.51 6.22 -6.11
N ASP A 148 2.23 6.98 -5.29
CA ASP A 148 3.46 7.63 -5.73
C ASP A 148 4.58 6.58 -5.69
N PRO A 149 5.27 6.28 -6.80
CA PRO A 149 6.35 5.29 -6.83
C PRO A 149 7.42 5.55 -5.76
N ILE A 150 7.66 6.82 -5.41
CA ILE A 150 8.56 7.22 -4.33
C ILE A 150 8.03 6.72 -2.98
N ASN A 151 6.72 6.80 -2.74
CA ASN A 151 6.11 6.34 -1.50
C ASN A 151 6.19 4.82 -1.38
N GLN A 152 6.02 4.07 -2.47
CA GLN A 152 6.24 2.62 -2.49
C GLN A 152 7.71 2.25 -2.21
N LEU A 153 8.66 3.01 -2.75
CA LEU A 153 10.09 2.84 -2.46
C LEU A 153 10.39 3.11 -0.99
N LEU A 154 9.87 4.18 -0.42
CA LEU A 154 10.05 4.52 1.00
C LEU A 154 9.40 3.49 1.94
N HIS A 155 8.29 2.87 1.52
CA HIS A 155 7.65 1.79 2.25
C HIS A 155 8.42 0.46 2.20
N SER A 156 9.14 0.20 1.11
CA SER A 156 9.90 -1.05 0.91
C SER A 156 11.36 -0.97 1.35
N ALA A 157 11.93 0.23 1.44
CA ALA A 157 13.29 0.45 1.92
C ALA A 157 13.35 0.49 3.46
N ASN A 158 14.25 -0.32 4.03
CA ASN A 158 14.51 -0.35 5.47
C ASN A 158 15.52 0.72 5.88
N VAL A 159 15.36 1.25 7.10
CA VAL A 159 16.28 2.23 7.70
C VAL A 159 17.72 1.70 7.75
N THR A 160 17.91 0.40 7.95
CA THR A 160 19.23 -0.23 8.06
C THR A 160 20.11 -0.09 6.82
N ARG A 161 19.53 0.16 5.64
CA ARG A 161 20.28 0.29 4.39
C ARG A 161 20.83 1.70 4.15
N THR A 162 20.25 2.71 4.80
CA THR A 162 20.55 4.13 4.56
C THR A 162 21.14 4.82 5.80
N MET A 163 21.10 4.17 6.96
CA MET A 163 21.62 4.74 8.21
C MET A 163 23.14 4.90 8.21
N ASP A 164 23.63 5.98 8.82
CA ASP A 164 25.05 6.08 9.20
C ASP A 164 25.24 5.35 10.52
N THR A 165 26.16 4.37 10.52
CA THR A 165 26.47 3.53 11.67
C THR A 165 27.62 4.07 12.52
N ARG A 166 28.32 5.12 12.06
CA ARG A 166 29.41 5.76 12.81
C ARG A 166 28.85 6.75 13.84
N VAL A 167 28.04 6.22 14.74
CA VAL A 167 27.41 6.96 15.83
C VAL A 167 27.86 6.45 17.17
N VAL A 168 28.16 7.37 18.09
CA VAL A 168 28.54 7.06 19.47
C VAL A 168 27.64 7.83 20.45
N ARG A 169 27.30 7.21 21.58
CA ARG A 169 26.63 7.90 22.69
C ARG A 169 27.66 8.51 23.61
N VAL A 170 27.41 9.77 23.95
CA VAL A 170 28.34 10.62 24.69
C VAL A 170 27.57 11.23 25.86
N PRO A 171 28.02 11.09 27.12
CA PRO A 171 27.36 11.74 28.24
C PRO A 171 27.47 13.26 28.11
N SER A 172 26.52 14.00 28.71
CA SER A 172 26.57 15.47 28.74
C SER A 172 27.81 16.01 29.45
N VAL A 173 28.36 15.23 30.38
CA VAL A 173 29.55 15.53 31.16
C VAL A 173 30.57 14.44 30.86
N LEU A 174 31.68 14.79 30.18
CA LEU A 174 32.73 13.85 29.83
C LEU A 174 33.85 13.86 30.87
N ALA A 175 34.19 12.67 31.35
CA ALA A 175 35.47 12.45 32.03
C ALA A 175 36.61 12.44 31.01
N GLU A 176 37.81 12.86 31.43
CA GLU A 176 39.02 12.84 30.60
C GLU A 176 39.33 11.45 30.01
N GLN A 177 38.99 10.40 30.76
CA GLN A 177 39.21 8.99 30.38
C GLN A 177 38.37 8.55 29.17
N ASP A 178 37.21 9.18 28.95
CA ASP A 178 36.31 8.87 27.83
C ASP A 178 36.63 9.73 26.60
N LEU A 179 37.56 10.69 26.72
CA LEU A 179 37.96 11.58 25.63
C LEU A 179 38.86 10.89 24.61
N GLU A 180 39.88 10.16 25.07
CA GLU A 180 40.79 9.39 24.23
C GLU A 180 40.07 8.41 23.28
N PRO A 181 39.16 7.53 23.75
CA PRO A 181 38.46 6.60 22.86
C PRO A 181 37.54 7.31 21.85
N LEU A 182 37.03 8.50 22.18
CA LEU A 182 36.21 9.30 21.26
C LEU A 182 37.06 9.91 20.14
N LEU A 183 38.28 10.37 20.46
CA LEU A 183 39.24 10.87 19.49
C LEU A 183 39.74 9.77 18.54
N GLU A 184 39.97 8.56 19.05
CA GLU A 184 40.42 7.42 18.25
C GLU A 184 39.33 6.86 17.31
N SER A 185 38.07 6.83 17.76
CA SER A 185 36.96 6.24 17.00
C SER A 185 36.45 7.11 15.85
N THR A 186 36.70 8.43 15.90
CA THR A 186 36.29 9.42 14.87
C THR A 186 34.82 9.26 14.41
N PRO A 187 33.85 9.33 15.34
CA PRO A 187 32.43 9.20 14.98
C PRO A 187 32.00 10.31 14.02
N ALA A 188 31.10 9.97 13.09
CA ALA A 188 30.43 10.98 12.27
C ALA A 188 29.40 11.76 13.11
N TRP A 189 28.79 11.08 14.08
CA TRP A 189 27.66 11.57 14.85
C TRP A 189 27.80 11.22 16.32
N CYS A 190 27.49 12.16 17.19
CA CYS A 190 27.49 11.95 18.64
C CYS A 190 26.12 12.25 19.22
N VAL A 191 25.49 11.25 19.84
CA VAL A 191 24.22 11.42 20.56
C VAL A 191 24.55 11.79 22.00
N VAL A 192 24.19 13.01 22.39
CA VAL A 192 24.40 13.50 23.75
C VAL A 192 23.31 12.93 24.65
N THR A 193 23.73 12.32 25.76
CA THR A 193 22.84 11.67 26.72
C THR A 193 22.96 12.27 28.11
N ARG A 194 21.86 12.34 28.85
CA ARG A 194 21.86 12.74 30.27
C ARG A 194 20.96 11.80 31.04
N ALA A 195 21.48 11.19 32.11
CA ALA A 195 20.74 10.23 32.93
C ALA A 195 20.10 9.08 32.10
N ASP A 196 20.83 8.56 31.09
CA ASP A 196 20.41 7.46 30.18
C ASP A 196 19.29 7.84 29.19
N GLU A 197 18.95 9.14 29.06
CA GLU A 197 18.05 9.68 28.03
C GLU A 197 18.84 10.35 26.89
N ASP A 198 18.45 10.04 25.65
CA ASP A 198 19.01 10.66 24.44
C ASP A 198 18.41 12.08 24.27
N LEU A 199 19.24 13.13 24.33
CA LEU A 199 18.78 14.53 24.31
C LEU A 199 18.76 15.13 22.90
N TYR A 200 19.93 15.19 22.28
CA TYR A 200 20.13 15.79 20.96
C TYR A 200 21.35 15.19 20.28
N LEU A 201 21.44 15.42 18.98
CA LEU A 201 22.53 14.96 18.14
C LEU A 201 23.46 16.12 17.77
N VAL A 202 24.77 15.85 17.78
CA VAL A 202 25.80 16.78 17.30
C VAL A 202 26.70 16.11 16.26
N ASP A 203 27.30 16.92 15.40
CA ASP A 203 28.33 16.47 14.46
C ASP A 203 29.58 16.05 15.24
N GLY A 204 30.10 14.85 14.94
CA GLY A 204 31.23 14.29 15.68
C GLY A 204 32.53 15.04 15.45
N ALA A 205 32.76 15.56 14.24
CA ALA A 205 33.97 16.33 13.93
C ALA A 205 33.94 17.70 14.61
N GLU A 206 32.78 18.38 14.63
CA GLU A 206 32.62 19.64 15.37
C GLU A 206 32.80 19.44 16.88
N LEU A 207 32.26 18.34 17.43
CA LEU A 207 32.42 18.01 18.84
C LEU A 207 33.88 17.78 19.22
N ILE A 208 34.60 16.96 18.45
CA ILE A 208 36.02 16.71 18.65
C ILE A 208 36.84 18.01 18.54
N ALA A 209 36.56 18.83 17.53
CA ALA A 209 37.25 20.11 17.34
C ALA A 209 37.03 21.05 18.54
N CYS A 210 35.82 21.08 19.10
CA CYS A 210 35.52 21.90 20.27
C CYS A 210 36.21 21.37 21.53
N LEU A 211 36.16 20.06 21.77
CA LEU A 211 36.81 19.42 22.92
C LEU A 211 38.33 19.59 22.91
N SER A 212 38.97 19.55 21.74
CA SER A 212 40.43 19.75 21.62
C SER A 212 40.90 21.18 21.95
N GLN A 213 39.99 22.16 21.95
CA GLN A 213 40.29 23.57 22.24
C GLN A 213 39.97 23.96 23.70
N MET A 214 39.30 23.08 24.45
CA MET A 214 38.97 23.33 25.85
C MET A 214 40.21 23.12 26.73
N PRO A 215 40.52 24.06 27.66
CA PRO A 215 41.57 23.84 28.64
C PRO A 215 41.15 22.71 29.59
N LEU A 216 41.88 21.59 29.54
CA LEU A 216 41.72 20.41 30.40
C LEU A 216 42.22 20.68 31.83
N ASP A 217 41.69 21.72 32.50
CA ASP A 217 41.96 22.00 33.91
C ASP A 217 40.93 21.26 34.78
N GLU A 218 41.29 20.04 35.23
CA GLU A 218 40.74 19.24 36.35
C GLU A 218 39.21 19.06 36.51
N GLN A 219 38.37 19.55 35.60
CA GLN A 219 36.91 19.43 35.68
C GLN A 219 36.34 18.80 34.41
N ASP A 220 35.41 17.88 34.61
CA ASP A 220 34.70 17.17 33.55
C ASP A 220 34.17 18.15 32.48
N ALA A 221 34.36 17.82 31.20
CA ALA A 221 33.96 18.68 30.09
C ALA A 221 32.44 18.62 29.88
N ASP A 222 31.74 19.72 30.14
CA ASP A 222 30.30 19.82 29.87
C ASP A 222 30.04 20.12 28.38
N VAL A 223 29.57 19.10 27.66
CA VAL A 223 29.22 19.15 26.24
C VAL A 223 28.04 20.10 25.99
N THR A 224 27.20 20.38 27.00
CA THR A 224 26.05 21.27 26.88
C THR A 224 26.42 22.76 26.87
N GLU A 225 27.64 23.14 27.26
CA GLU A 225 28.13 24.51 27.20
C GLU A 225 28.80 24.85 25.85
N THR A 226 29.00 23.85 25.00
CA THR A 226 29.61 24.04 23.68
C THR A 226 28.67 24.77 22.71
N ALA A 227 29.24 25.65 21.88
CA ALA A 227 28.54 26.44 20.87
C ALA A 227 28.23 25.64 19.57
N ILE A 228 27.94 24.34 19.71
CA ILE A 228 27.77 23.40 18.61
C ILE A 228 26.29 23.33 18.21
N ARG A 229 26.01 23.14 16.92
CA ARG A 229 24.64 22.96 16.43
C ARG A 229 24.02 21.68 17.00
N ARG A 230 22.82 21.81 17.57
CA ARG A 230 22.07 20.71 18.19
C ARG A 230 20.94 20.30 17.27
N TRP A 231 20.97 19.05 16.83
CA TRP A 231 19.93 18.45 16.01
C TRP A 231 18.90 17.75 16.90
N THR A 232 17.62 18.03 16.65
CA THR A 232 16.53 17.34 17.33
C THR A 232 16.41 15.89 16.84
N ILE A 233 16.17 14.96 17.77
CA ILE A 233 16.15 13.53 17.49
C ILE A 233 14.84 12.87 17.93
N ALA A 234 14.46 11.81 17.22
CA ALA A 234 13.36 10.93 17.58
C ALA A 234 13.77 9.45 17.47
N PRO A 235 13.36 8.57 18.41
CA PRO A 235 13.71 7.16 18.34
C PRO A 235 12.81 6.41 17.34
N VAL A 236 13.42 5.54 16.54
CA VAL A 236 12.74 4.68 15.56
C VAL A 236 13.27 3.24 15.69
N PRO A 237 12.41 2.20 15.65
CA PRO A 237 12.88 0.82 15.76
C PRO A 237 13.69 0.39 14.53
N ILE A 238 14.65 -0.53 14.72
CA ILE A 238 15.49 -1.05 13.61
C ILE A 238 14.70 -1.74 12.49
N GLN A 239 13.50 -2.24 12.77
CA GLN A 239 12.62 -2.86 11.77
C GLN A 239 11.78 -1.84 10.98
N ALA A 240 11.92 -0.54 11.24
CA ALA A 240 11.13 0.48 10.56
C ALA A 240 11.52 0.66 9.09
N SER A 241 10.55 1.07 8.29
CA SER A 241 10.80 1.55 6.93
C SER A 241 11.26 3.01 6.91
N LEU A 242 11.89 3.43 5.81
CA LEU A 242 12.23 4.84 5.60
C LEU A 242 10.99 5.74 5.67
N ARG A 243 9.83 5.25 5.23
CA ARG A 243 8.57 5.97 5.36
C ARG A 243 8.18 6.23 6.82
N GLN A 244 8.25 5.20 7.66
CA GLN A 244 7.94 5.35 9.09
C GLN A 244 8.92 6.30 9.78
N ALA A 245 10.21 6.25 9.40
CA ALA A 245 11.21 7.21 9.86
C ALA A 245 10.85 8.65 9.48
N MET A 246 10.46 8.91 8.23
CA MET A 246 10.01 10.23 7.78
C MET A 246 8.76 10.72 8.52
N ASP A 247 7.76 9.85 8.68
CA ASP A 247 6.53 10.19 9.39
C ASP A 247 6.86 10.53 10.86
N THR A 248 7.77 9.78 11.49
CA THR A 248 8.23 10.05 12.87
C THR A 248 8.98 11.39 12.98
N MET A 249 9.87 11.70 12.03
CA MET A 249 10.54 13.01 11.97
C MET A 249 9.52 14.15 11.88
N ARG A 250 8.52 14.01 11.02
CA ARG A 250 7.50 15.04 10.80
C ARG A 250 6.62 15.22 12.04
N ASP A 251 6.15 14.12 12.61
CA ASP A 251 5.18 14.15 13.71
C ASP A 251 5.83 14.61 15.02
N GLN A 252 7.12 14.33 15.23
CA GLN A 252 7.89 14.78 16.40
C GLN A 252 8.72 16.04 16.12
N THR A 253 8.60 16.63 14.93
CA THR A 253 9.40 17.79 14.48
C THR A 253 10.91 17.59 14.66
N ALA A 254 11.38 16.35 14.49
CA ALA A 254 12.79 15.99 14.63
C ALA A 254 13.53 16.15 13.29
N GLU A 255 14.78 16.60 13.34
CA GLU A 255 15.66 16.74 12.18
C GLU A 255 16.36 15.43 11.81
N ALA A 256 16.52 14.53 12.78
CA ALA A 256 17.12 13.21 12.61
C ALA A 256 16.38 12.13 13.43
N VAL A 257 16.56 10.86 13.06
CA VAL A 257 16.05 9.72 13.83
C VAL A 257 17.17 8.81 14.28
N CYS A 258 17.07 8.37 15.54
CA CYS A 258 17.96 7.41 16.14
C CYS A 258 17.36 6.01 16.00
N ILE A 259 18.09 5.12 15.33
CA ILE A 259 17.63 3.77 15.05
C ILE A 259 18.05 2.88 16.21
N CYS A 260 17.05 2.45 16.97
CA CYS A 260 17.26 1.77 18.24
C CYS A 260 16.59 0.40 18.24
N GLU A 261 17.22 -0.55 18.93
CA GLU A 261 16.62 -1.84 19.25
C GLU A 261 16.50 -1.99 20.76
N ARG A 262 15.32 -2.38 21.25
CA ARG A 262 15.13 -2.57 22.69
C ARG A 262 15.70 -3.91 23.12
N SER A 263 16.75 -3.90 23.94
CA SER A 263 17.35 -5.11 24.48
C SER A 263 16.37 -5.85 25.40
N ARG A 264 16.11 -7.13 25.11
CA ARG A 264 15.22 -7.98 25.92
C ARG A 264 15.78 -8.28 27.31
N SER A 265 17.10 -8.26 27.49
CA SER A 265 17.75 -8.59 28.76
C SER A 265 17.91 -7.38 29.68
N SER A 266 18.26 -6.22 29.11
CA SER A 266 18.58 -5.00 29.88
C SER A 266 17.45 -3.97 29.87
N GLY A 267 16.46 -4.08 28.98
CA GLY A 267 15.42 -3.07 28.76
C GLY A 267 15.91 -1.77 28.11
N LYS A 268 17.23 -1.57 27.98
CA LYS A 268 17.89 -0.42 27.35
C LYS A 268 17.77 -0.46 25.83
N ASN A 269 17.72 0.73 25.23
CA ASN A 269 17.74 0.90 23.78
C ASN A 269 19.19 0.82 23.28
N ILE A 270 19.50 -0.16 22.44
CA ILE A 270 20.77 -0.28 21.74
C ILE A 270 20.70 0.60 20.49
N LEU A 271 21.60 1.57 20.38
CA LEU A 271 21.69 2.46 19.22
C LEU A 271 22.46 1.76 18.10
N HIS A 272 21.87 1.68 16.91
CA HIS A 272 22.45 1.03 15.74
C HIS A 272 22.90 2.02 14.66
N GLY A 273 22.28 3.19 14.58
CA GLY A 273 22.58 4.19 13.56
C GLY A 273 21.69 5.41 13.63
N ILE A 274 21.96 6.39 12.77
CA ILE A 274 21.15 7.60 12.60
C ILE A 274 20.79 7.78 11.13
N ILE A 275 19.61 8.32 10.89
CA ILE A 275 19.23 8.87 9.58
C ILE A 275 18.84 10.33 9.74
N THR A 276 19.44 11.20 8.93
CA THR A 276 19.06 12.61 8.80
C THR A 276 18.05 12.78 7.66
N LYS A 277 17.29 13.87 7.69
CA LYS A 277 16.37 14.22 6.59
C LYS A 277 17.09 14.27 5.22
N GLU A 278 18.28 14.85 5.18
CA GLU A 278 19.11 14.96 3.98
C GLU A 278 19.50 13.58 3.41
N ALA A 279 19.80 12.59 4.27
CA ALA A 279 20.12 11.24 3.83
C ALA A 279 18.94 10.57 3.11
N ILE A 280 17.71 10.81 3.60
CA ILE A 280 16.49 10.31 2.96
C ILE A 280 16.27 11.00 1.61
N GLU A 281 16.43 12.33 1.53
CA GLU A 281 16.32 13.08 0.28
C GLU A 281 17.33 12.59 -0.76
N LYS A 282 18.59 12.38 -0.36
CA LYS A 282 19.64 11.84 -1.23
C LYS A 282 19.30 10.44 -1.74
N PHE A 283 18.76 9.56 -0.87
CA PHE A 283 18.30 8.24 -1.27
C PHE A 283 17.17 8.32 -2.31
N THR A 284 16.18 9.20 -2.10
CA THR A 284 15.08 9.39 -3.06
C THR A 284 15.57 9.91 -4.41
N LEU A 285 16.49 10.87 -4.42
CA LEU A 285 17.07 11.40 -5.66
C LEU A 285 17.90 10.35 -6.41
N SER A 286 18.67 9.53 -5.70
CA SER A 286 19.47 8.46 -6.31
C SER A 286 18.63 7.32 -6.91
N SER A 287 17.39 7.17 -6.45
CA SER A 287 16.47 6.12 -6.94
C SER A 287 15.64 6.56 -8.15
N LEU A 288 15.71 7.85 -8.51
CA LEU A 288 14.95 8.45 -9.63
C LEU A 288 15.82 8.70 -10.88
N GLY A 289 17.14 8.55 -10.79
CA GLY A 289 18.08 8.70 -11.90
C GLY A 289 18.55 7.35 -12.42
#